data_AF-A0A8J2E9L8-F1
#
_entry.id   AF-A0A8J2E9L8-F1
#
_cell.length_a   1.000
_cell.length_b   1.000
_cell.length_c   1.000
_cell.angle_alpha   90.00
_cell.angle_beta   90.00
_cell.angle_gamma   90.00
#
_symmetry.space_group_name_H-M   'P 1'
#
loop_
_entity.id
_entity.type
_entity.pdbx_description
1 polymer ?
#
loop_
_entity_poly.entity_id
_entity_poly.type
_entity_poly.pdbx_seq_one_letter_code
_entity_poly.pdbx_strand_id
1 'polypeptide(L)' 'GFSGAVVLATHRQSGQQAAVKGFAKDKLTQDERRMEMLRDEINVYLSLDHPNVCRLLQAYVKAI' A
#
# COMPACT_ATOMS: atom_id res chain seq x y z
N GLY A 1 6.19 11.79 2.30
CA GLY A 1 5.68 10.48 1.90
C GLY A 1 6.36 9.40 2.72
N PHE A 2 5.62 8.35 3.12
CA PHE A 2 6.16 7.22 3.87
C PHE A 2 7.30 6.56 3.06
N SER A 3 8.49 6.50 3.65
CA SER A 3 9.69 5.92 3.06
C SER A 3 9.67 4.40 3.27
N GLY A 4 9.78 3.66 2.17
CA GLY A 4 9.71 2.21 2.15
C GLY A 4 10.19 1.68 0.81
N ALA A 5 10.85 0.52 0.81
CA ALA A 5 11.31 -0.10 -0.42
C ALA A 5 10.11 -0.49 -1.30
N VAL A 6 10.26 -0.24 -2.60
CA VAL A 6 9.33 -0.73 -3.64
C VAL A 6 10.01 -1.91 -4.32
N VAL A 7 9.33 -3.05 -4.38
CA VAL A 7 9.84 -4.27 -5.03
C VAL A 7 8.86 -4.76 -6.08
N LEU A 8 9.36 -5.37 -7.15
CA LEU A 8 8.54 -6.10 -8.11
C LEU A 8 8.15 -7.45 -7.52
N ALA A 9 6.85 -7.77 -7.54
CA ALA A 9 6.32 -9.05 -7.07
C ALA A 9 5.37 -9.65 -8.11
N THR A 10 5.18 -10.97 -8.04
CA THR A 10 4.22 -11.71 -8.86
C THR A 10 3.11 -12.24 -7.95
N HIS A 11 1.86 -11.87 -8.25
CA HIS A 11 0.69 -12.40 -7.56
C HIS A 11 0.54 -13.89 -7.87
N ARG A 12 0.61 -14.74 -6.84
CA ARG A 12 0.75 -16.20 -7.01
C ARG A 12 -0.42 -16.86 -7.74
N GLN A 13 -1.64 -16.37 -7.54
CA GLN A 13 -2.84 -16.99 -8.15
C GLN A 13 -3.10 -16.50 -9.56
N SER A 14 -2.94 -15.20 -9.84
CA SER A 14 -3.22 -14.63 -11.16
C SER A 14 -2.01 -14.54 -12.08
N GLY A 15 -0.79 -14.70 -11.54
CA GLY A 15 0.46 -14.46 -12.28
C GLY A 15 0.74 -12.99 -12.56
N GLN A 16 -0.11 -12.06 -12.13
CA GLN A 16 0.03 -10.63 -12.41
C GLN A 16 1.23 -10.03 -11.68
N GLN A 17 2.06 -9.27 -12.39
CA GLN A 17 3.14 -8.50 -11.78
C GLN A 17 2.61 -7.20 -11.15
N ALA A 18 3.11 -6.87 -9.96
CA ALA A 18 2.76 -5.66 -9.24
C ALA A 18 3.98 -5.07 -8.52
N ALA A 19 3.98 -3.74 -8.35
CA ALA A 19 4.91 -3.07 -7.46
C ALA A 19 4.36 -3.10 -6.03
N VAL A 20 5.14 -3.63 -5.08
CA VAL A 20 4.77 -3.72 -3.67
C VAL A 20 5.62 -2.72 -2.88
N LYS A 21 4.96 -1.79 -2.21
CA LYS A 21 5.61 -0.83 -1.31
C LYS A 21 5.38 -1.26 0.14
N GLY A 22 6.46 -1.63 0.83
CA GLY A 22 6.42 -2.04 2.23
C GLY A 22 6.58 -0.86 3.19
N PHE A 23 5.88 -0.89 4.32
CA PHE A 23 6.05 0.08 5.40
C PHE A 23 6.42 -0.63 6.71
N ALA A 24 7.37 -0.06 7.46
CA ALA A 24 7.73 -0.57 8.77
C ALA A 24 6.63 -0.25 9.78
N LYS A 25 5.97 -1.29 10.32
CA LYS A 25 4.87 -1.16 11.28
C LYS A 25 5.26 -0.38 12.54
N ASP A 26 6.47 -0.60 13.04
CA ASP A 26 6.93 -0.05 14.32
C ASP A 26 6.88 1.48 14.35
N LYS A 27 7.06 2.14 13.20
CA LYS A 27 7.00 3.61 13.06
C LYS A 27 5.60 4.15 12.80
N LEU A 28 4.67 3.27 12.42
CA LEU A 28 3.28 3.58 12.10
C LEU A 28 2.37 3.37 13.31
N THR A 29 2.57 2.29 14.07
CA THR A 29 1.73 1.96 15.24
C THR A 29 2.00 2.84 16.46
N GLN A 30 3.13 3.55 16.50
CA GLN A 30 3.45 4.51 17.56
C GLN A 30 2.74 5.86 17.40
N ASP A 31 2.09 6.10 16.26
CA ASP A 31 1.44 7.37 15.93
C ASP A 31 0.10 7.09 15.21
N GLU A 32 -1.00 7.12 15.97
CA GLU A 32 -2.34 6.85 15.45
C GLU A 32 -2.73 7.78 14.31
N ARG A 33 -2.32 9.05 14.36
CA ARG A 33 -2.60 10.04 13.32
C ARG A 33 -1.91 9.67 12.01
N ARG A 34 -0.70 9.10 12.07
CA ARG A 34 -0.03 8.55 10.88
C ARG A 34 -0.75 7.34 10.30
N MET A 35 -1.30 6.46 11.14
CA MET A 35 -2.10 5.35 10.64
C MET A 35 -3.41 5.82 9.99
N GLU A 36 -4.05 6.84 10.55
CA GLU A 36 -5.26 7.42 9.98
C GLU A 36 -4.99 8.05 8.61
N MET A 37 -3.96 8.89 8.49
CA MET A 37 -3.54 9.45 7.19
C MET A 37 -3.20 8.37 6.15
N LEU A 38 -2.55 7.27 6.57
CA LEU A 38 -2.24 6.16 5.66
C LEU A 38 -3.52 5.45 5.19
N ARG A 39 -4.50 5.26 6.08
CA ARG A 39 -5.79 4.66 5.71
C ARG A 39 -6.55 5.57 4.74
N ASP A 40 -6.55 6.87 4.97
CA ASP A 40 -7.19 7.84 4.08
C ASP A 40 -6.55 7.82 2.69
N GLU A 41 -5.21 7.81 2.62
CA GLU A 41 -4.48 7.71 1.35
C GLU A 41 -4.84 6.41 0.61
N ILE A 42 -4.87 5.27 1.31
CA ILE A 42 -5.28 3.98 0.75
C ILE A 42 -6.71 4.05 0.20
N ASN A 43 -7.66 4.61 0.94
CA ASN A 43 -9.07 4.69 0.53
C ASN A 43 -9.23 5.53 -0.75
N VAL A 44 -8.55 6.67 -0.82
CA VAL A 44 -8.53 7.49 -2.05
C VAL A 44 -7.98 6.66 -3.21
N TYR A 45 -6.80 6.08 -3.07
CA TYR A 45 -6.15 5.34 -4.16
C TYR A 45 -6.89 4.05 -4.59
N LEU A 46 -7.63 3.40 -3.69
CA LEU A 46 -8.45 2.23 -4.03
C LEU A 46 -9.66 2.60 -4.90
N SER A 47 -10.16 3.84 -4.79
CA SER A 47 -11.29 4.31 -5.59
C SER A 47 -10.90 4.91 -6.95
N LEU A 48 -9.60 5.17 -7.16
CA LEU A 48 -9.10 5.77 -8.39
C LEU A 48 -8.94 4.73 -9.50
N ASP A 49 -9.64 4.95 -10.61
CA ASP A 49 -9.48 4.18 -11.84
C ASP A 49 -9.35 5.15 -13.03
N HIS A 50 -8.10 5.43 -13.41
CA HIS A 50 -7.79 6.35 -14.50
C HIS A 50 -6.50 5.90 -15.21
N PRO A 51 -6.44 5.91 -16.56
CA PRO A 51 -5.29 5.40 -17.31
C PRO A 51 -3.96 6.11 -17.00
N ASN A 52 -4.02 7.34 -16.51
CA ASN A 52 -2.83 8.16 -16.23
C ASN A 52 -2.48 8.24 -14.74
N VAL A 53 -3.12 7.43 -13.89
CA VAL A 53 -2.84 7.36 -12.45
C VAL A 53 -2.54 5.93 -12.06
N CYS A 54 -1.48 5.71 -11.28
CA CYS A 54 -1.17 4.36 -10.79
C CYS A 54 -2.30 3.86 -9.88
N ARG A 55 -2.93 2.76 -10.28
CA ARG A 55 -3.98 2.11 -9.52
C ARG A 55 -3.40 1.33 -8.34
N LEU A 56 -3.93 1.58 -7.14
CA LEU A 56 -3.67 0.71 -6.00
C LEU A 56 -4.59 -0.51 -6.12
N LEU A 57 -3.98 -1.70 -6.25
CA LEU A 57 -4.75 -2.93 -6.42
C LEU A 57 -5.36 -3.38 -5.09
N GLN A 58 -4.51 -3.55 -4.07
CA GLN A 58 -4.87 -4.09 -2.76
C GLN A 58 -3.88 -3.56 -1.70
N ALA A 59 -4.34 -3.45 -0.46
CA ALA A 59 -3.51 -3.13 0.71
C ALA A 59 -3.67 -4.20 1.80
N TYR A 60 -2.57 -4.60 2.41
CA TYR A 60 -2.56 -5.66 3.42
C TYR A 60 -1.78 -5.23 4.65
N VAL A 61 -2.21 -5.74 5.79
CA VAL A 61 -1.50 -5.59 7.05
C VAL A 61 -1.10 -7.00 7.50
N LYS A 62 0.21 -7.24 7.63
CA LYS A 62 0.70 -8.51 8.18
C LYS A 62 0.16 -8.68 9.60
N ALA A 63 -0.67 -9.70 9.85
CA ALA A 63 -1.07 -10.07 11.21
C ALA A 63 0.17 -10.53 12.01
N ILE A 64 0.20 -10.20 13.30
CA ILE A 64 1.29 -10.61 14.22
C ILE A 64 1.03 -12.05 14.64
#